data_AF-A0A357YNX9-F1
#
_entry.id   AF-A0A357YNX9-F1
#
_cell.length_a   1.000
_cell.length_b   1.000
_cell.length_c   1.000
_cell.angle_alpha   90.00
_cell.angle_beta   90.00
_cell.angle_gamma   90.00
#
_symmetry.space_group_name_H-M   'P 1'
#
loop_
_entity.id
_entity.type
_entity.pdbx_description
1 polymer ?
#
loop_
_entity_poly.entity_id
_entity_poly.type
_entity_poly.pdbx_seq_one_letter_code
_entity_poly.pdbx_strand_id
1 'polypeptide(L)'
;YPNHVTSLTFASGCFDVEAYAENTGLLLKTLPDSLRKAVAEVDTTGDYLNPLYQEAIIKFNDLYASRKPDLVESDSIVKTYNRTMYDYMKGPNEFKITGTLKDYNGTGYLPLIKVPALFTVGQFDTCGPQLIVKYAEQVPGGKYYMIPDAAHITMWDAKEENVQVVRDFLLSVD
;
A
#
# COMPACT_ATOMS: atom_id res chain seq x y z
N TYR A 1 -7.29 22.62 -0.62
CA TYR A 1 -6.70 23.96 -0.86
C TYR A 1 -5.80 23.92 -2.10
N PRO A 2 -6.36 23.71 -3.31
CA PRO A 2 -5.55 23.45 -4.50
C PRO A 2 -4.63 24.62 -4.89
N ASN A 3 -5.02 25.86 -4.55
CA ASN A 3 -4.28 27.07 -4.94
C ASN A 3 -2.95 27.28 -4.18
N HIS A 4 -2.64 26.45 -3.19
CA HIS A 4 -1.41 26.53 -2.39
C HIS A 4 -0.57 25.25 -2.48
N VAL A 5 -0.85 24.40 -3.48
CA VAL A 5 -0.16 23.14 -3.70
C VAL A 5 0.54 23.22 -5.05
N THR A 6 1.87 23.11 -5.06
CA THR A 6 2.66 23.13 -6.30
C THR A 6 2.61 21.79 -7.02
N SER A 7 2.63 20.68 -6.28
CA SER A 7 2.59 19.32 -6.83
C SER A 7 2.07 18.31 -5.80
N LEU A 8 1.74 17.10 -6.25
CA LEU A 8 1.34 15.97 -5.41
C LEU A 8 2.28 14.78 -5.63
N THR A 9 2.66 14.10 -4.55
CA THR A 9 3.36 12.81 -4.61
C THR A 9 2.53 11.77 -3.87
N PHE A 10 2.08 10.74 -4.59
CA PHE A 10 1.38 9.60 -4.04
C PHE A 10 2.34 8.42 -3.96
N ALA A 11 2.81 8.10 -2.76
CA ALA A 11 3.59 6.90 -2.51
C ALA A 11 2.64 5.75 -2.17
N SER A 12 2.51 4.80 -3.10
CA SER A 12 1.72 3.58 -2.91
C SER A 12 0.26 3.87 -2.54
N GLY A 13 -0.34 4.88 -3.19
CA GLY A 13 -1.68 5.37 -2.86
C GLY A 13 -2.80 4.41 -3.24
N CYS A 14 -3.63 4.03 -2.27
CA CYS A 14 -4.87 3.29 -2.53
C CYS A 14 -6.03 4.27 -2.82
N PHE A 15 -6.55 4.23 -4.05
CA PHE A 15 -7.68 5.06 -4.48
C PHE A 15 -8.99 4.28 -4.61
N ASP A 16 -8.91 2.96 -4.71
CA ASP A 16 -10.06 2.07 -4.85
C ASP A 16 -9.83 0.87 -3.93
N VAL A 17 -10.64 0.78 -2.88
CA VAL A 17 -10.48 -0.24 -1.84
C VAL A 17 -10.94 -1.61 -2.34
N GLU A 18 -11.88 -1.68 -3.27
CA GLU A 18 -12.31 -2.93 -3.89
C GLU A 18 -11.18 -3.48 -4.76
N ALA A 19 -10.61 -2.65 -5.65
CA ALA A 19 -9.47 -3.05 -6.48
C ALA A 19 -8.23 -3.43 -5.64
N TYR A 20 -8.00 -2.74 -4.52
CA TYR A 20 -6.97 -3.09 -3.55
C TYR A 20 -7.21 -4.46 -2.91
N ALA A 21 -8.45 -4.76 -2.48
CA ALA A 21 -8.81 -6.03 -1.88
C ALA A 21 -8.69 -7.19 -2.89
N GLU A 22 -9.05 -6.97 -4.16
CA GLU A 22 -8.80 -7.93 -5.22
C GLU A 22 -7.30 -8.20 -5.40
N ASN A 23 -6.47 -7.15 -5.44
CA ASN A 23 -5.03 -7.29 -5.59
C ASN A 23 -4.41 -8.05 -4.42
N THR A 24 -4.73 -7.69 -3.18
CA THR A 24 -4.22 -8.41 -2.00
C THR A 24 -4.72 -9.85 -1.94
N GLY A 25 -5.94 -10.13 -2.43
CA GLY A 25 -6.44 -11.48 -2.64
C GLY A 25 -5.64 -12.30 -3.67
N LEU A 26 -5.11 -11.68 -4.73
CA LEU A 26 -4.19 -12.31 -5.67
C LEU A 26 -2.81 -12.55 -5.05
N LEU A 27 -2.29 -11.57 -4.31
CA LEU A 27 -1.01 -11.70 -3.60
C LEU A 27 -1.08 -12.79 -2.53
N LEU A 28 -2.21 -12.93 -1.82
CA LEU A 28 -2.42 -14.02 -0.87
C LEU A 28 -2.28 -15.41 -1.52
N LYS A 29 -2.64 -15.56 -2.80
CA LYS A 29 -2.55 -16.85 -3.52
C LYS A 29 -1.10 -17.30 -3.74
N THR A 30 -0.12 -16.42 -3.59
CA THR A 30 1.30 -16.77 -3.72
C THR A 30 1.87 -17.40 -2.44
N LEU A 31 1.16 -17.27 -1.32
CA LEU A 31 1.60 -17.85 -0.05
C LEU A 31 1.50 -19.38 -0.07
N PRO A 32 2.30 -20.07 0.77
CA PRO A 32 2.18 -21.52 0.96
C PRO A 32 0.76 -21.96 1.30
N ASP A 33 0.37 -23.14 0.81
CA ASP A 33 -0.97 -23.70 0.95
C ASP A 33 -1.45 -23.77 2.41
N SER A 34 -0.56 -24.10 3.34
CA SER A 34 -0.85 -24.15 4.78
C SER A 34 -1.31 -22.79 5.32
N LEU A 35 -0.64 -21.71 4.92
CA LEU A 35 -0.94 -20.34 5.33
C LEU A 35 -2.25 -19.86 4.69
N ARG A 36 -2.44 -20.14 3.39
CA ARG A 36 -3.68 -19.80 2.68
C ARG A 36 -4.90 -20.49 3.30
N LYS A 37 -4.75 -21.77 3.69
CA LYS A 37 -5.80 -22.53 4.36
C LYS A 37 -6.15 -21.91 5.72
N ALA A 38 -5.16 -21.56 6.53
CA ALA A 38 -5.39 -20.89 7.82
C ALA A 38 -6.12 -19.55 7.66
N VAL A 39 -5.76 -18.76 6.64
CA VAL A 39 -6.45 -17.49 6.31
C VAL A 39 -7.91 -17.69 5.88
N ALA A 40 -8.22 -18.79 5.19
CA ALA A 40 -9.59 -19.11 4.80
C ALA A 40 -10.43 -19.63 5.98
N GLU A 41 -9.82 -20.40 6.88
CA GLU A 41 -10.50 -20.99 8.03
C GLU A 41 -10.87 -19.95 9.09
N VAL A 42 -10.05 -18.92 9.27
CA VAL A 42 -10.23 -17.92 10.33
C VAL A 42 -11.59 -17.21 10.29
N ASP A 43 -12.16 -16.99 9.10
CA ASP A 43 -13.47 -16.34 8.96
C ASP A 43 -14.60 -17.21 9.50
N THR A 44 -14.42 -18.53 9.48
CA THR A 44 -15.41 -19.50 9.98
C THR A 44 -15.19 -19.85 11.44
N THR A 45 -13.94 -19.91 11.89
CA THR A 45 -13.58 -20.34 13.25
C THR A 45 -13.52 -19.17 14.23
N GLY A 46 -13.27 -17.95 13.75
CA GLY A 46 -12.97 -16.79 14.59
C GLY A 46 -11.64 -16.90 15.35
N ASP A 47 -10.81 -17.91 15.06
CA ASP A 47 -9.53 -18.15 15.74
C ASP A 47 -8.42 -17.29 15.15
N TYR A 48 -8.49 -15.98 15.41
CA TYR A 48 -7.47 -15.04 14.97
C TYR A 48 -6.12 -15.23 15.69
N LEU A 49 -6.03 -16.09 16.72
CA LEU A 49 -4.77 -16.42 17.40
C LEU A 49 -4.08 -17.66 16.82
N ASN A 50 -4.67 -18.29 15.81
CA ASN A 50 -4.09 -19.43 15.12
C ASN A 50 -2.65 -19.10 14.65
N PRO A 51 -1.63 -19.89 15.03
CA PRO A 51 -0.24 -19.62 14.67
C PRO A 51 0.02 -19.52 13.17
N LEU A 52 -0.65 -20.35 12.36
CA LEU A 52 -0.51 -20.32 10.89
C LEU A 52 -1.17 -19.08 10.29
N TYR A 53 -2.25 -18.58 10.90
CA TYR A 53 -2.86 -17.31 10.48
C TYR A 53 -1.94 -16.13 10.79
N GLN A 54 -1.34 -16.11 11.98
CA GLN A 54 -0.36 -15.08 12.36
C GLN A 54 0.88 -15.15 11.46
N GLU A 55 1.38 -16.34 11.15
CA GLU A 55 2.48 -16.55 10.21
C GLU A 55 2.11 -16.07 8.79
N ALA A 56 0.87 -16.27 8.35
CA ALA A 56 0.39 -15.76 7.06
C ALA A 56 0.47 -14.23 6.99
N ILE A 57 0.06 -13.53 8.05
CA ILE A 57 0.15 -12.06 8.13
C ILE A 57 1.61 -11.60 8.06
N ILE A 58 2.49 -12.21 8.85
CA ILE A 58 3.92 -11.88 8.87
C ILE A 58 4.52 -12.11 7.47
N LYS A 59 4.30 -13.30 6.90
CA LYS A 59 4.84 -13.66 5.59
C LYS A 59 4.33 -12.76 4.47
N PHE A 60 3.07 -12.34 4.54
CA PHE A 60 2.49 -11.38 3.59
C PHE A 60 3.19 -10.02 3.70
N ASN A 61 3.40 -9.52 4.92
CA ASN A 61 4.08 -8.24 5.14
C ASN A 61 5.55 -8.28 4.71
N ASP A 62 6.29 -9.36 4.97
CA ASP A 62 7.68 -9.53 4.53
C ASP A 62 7.83 -9.48 3.00
N LEU A 63 6.80 -9.94 2.28
CA LEU A 63 6.82 -9.97 0.82
C LEU A 63 6.32 -8.66 0.20
N TYR A 64 5.29 -8.06 0.79
CA TYR A 64 4.48 -7.03 0.14
C TYR A 64 4.37 -5.71 0.90
N ALA A 65 4.66 -5.67 2.21
CA ALA A 65 4.74 -4.43 2.96
C ALA A 65 6.16 -3.84 2.92
N SER A 66 7.18 -4.60 3.33
CA SER A 66 8.59 -4.20 3.20
C SER A 66 9.47 -5.44 3.15
N ARG A 67 10.40 -5.45 2.20
CA ARG A 67 11.35 -6.53 1.95
C ARG A 67 12.70 -6.30 2.66
N LYS A 68 13.02 -5.05 2.99
CA LYS A 68 14.24 -4.64 3.71
C LYS A 68 13.87 -3.63 4.80
N PRO A 69 13.15 -4.08 5.85
CA PRO A 69 12.60 -3.18 6.86
C PRO A 69 13.69 -2.48 7.66
N ASP A 70 13.49 -1.19 7.94
CA ASP A 70 14.28 -0.45 8.92
C ASP A 70 13.75 -0.76 10.32
N LEU A 71 14.51 -1.53 11.10
CA LEU A 71 14.08 -2.01 12.42
C LEU A 71 13.95 -0.87 13.45
N VAL A 72 14.70 0.22 13.31
CA VAL A 72 14.66 1.35 14.26
C VAL A 72 13.40 2.17 14.01
N GLU A 73 13.11 2.47 12.75
CA GLU A 73 11.87 3.15 12.36
C GLU A 73 10.64 2.28 12.67
N SER A 74 10.74 0.97 12.42
CA SER A 74 9.67 0.02 12.75
C SER A 74 9.30 0.03 14.24
N ASP A 75 10.28 0.08 15.15
CA ASP A 75 10.00 0.16 16.60
C ASP A 75 9.23 1.44 16.96
N SER A 76 9.62 2.56 16.38
CA SER A 76 8.96 3.85 16.58
C SER A 76 7.52 3.86 16.05
N ILE A 77 7.27 3.25 14.89
CA ILE A 77 5.92 3.11 14.32
C ILE A 77 5.06 2.22 15.21
N VAL A 78 5.56 1.04 15.61
CA VAL A 78 4.81 0.10 16.45
C VAL A 78 4.40 0.75 17.77
N LYS A 79 5.29 1.55 18.38
CA LYS A 79 5.02 2.26 19.63
C LYS A 79 3.92 3.33 19.51
N THR A 80 3.78 3.94 18.34
CA THR A 80 2.82 5.04 18.09
C THR A 80 1.56 4.58 17.34
N TYR A 81 1.52 3.31 16.93
CA TYR A 81 0.46 2.74 16.12
C TYR A 81 -0.87 2.67 16.88
N ASN A 82 -1.90 3.30 16.33
CA ASN A 82 -3.26 3.26 16.88
C ASN A 82 -4.05 2.09 16.27
N ARG A 83 -3.93 0.91 16.90
CA ARG A 83 -4.61 -0.31 16.48
C ARG A 83 -6.12 -0.13 16.36
N THR A 84 -6.75 0.54 17.32
CA THR A 84 -8.20 0.75 17.36
C THR A 84 -8.68 1.52 16.12
N MET A 85 -7.98 2.59 15.73
CA MET A 85 -8.34 3.36 14.53
C MET A 85 -8.11 2.56 13.25
N TYR A 86 -7.03 1.78 13.18
CA TYR A 86 -6.76 0.94 12.01
C TYR A 86 -7.83 -0.14 11.83
N ASP A 87 -8.20 -0.86 12.90
CA ASP A 87 -9.24 -1.89 12.85
C ASP A 87 -10.61 -1.28 12.49
N TYR A 88 -10.92 -0.10 13.04
CA TYR A 88 -12.17 0.60 12.74
C TYR A 88 -12.26 1.06 11.27
N MET A 89 -11.20 1.65 10.73
CA MET A 89 -11.24 2.24 9.38
C MET A 89 -10.94 1.23 8.29
N LYS A 90 -9.92 0.39 8.46
CA LYS A 90 -9.44 -0.56 7.46
C LYS A 90 -9.91 -1.97 7.78
N GLY A 91 -9.65 -2.45 8.98
CA GLY A 91 -9.88 -3.84 9.38
C GLY A 91 -8.61 -4.48 9.95
N PRO A 92 -8.60 -5.79 10.24
CA PRO A 92 -7.56 -6.39 11.06
C PRO A 92 -6.17 -6.51 10.40
N ASN A 93 -6.07 -6.49 9.07
CA ASN A 93 -4.82 -6.54 8.32
C ASN A 93 -5.00 -6.15 6.84
N GLU A 94 -3.90 -6.17 6.08
CA GLU A 94 -3.83 -5.72 4.68
C GLU A 94 -4.72 -6.50 3.69
N PHE A 95 -5.15 -7.72 4.02
CA PHE A 95 -5.97 -8.55 3.13
C PHE A 95 -7.36 -8.88 3.72
N LYS A 96 -7.73 -8.26 4.84
CA LYS A 96 -9.05 -8.35 5.48
C LYS A 96 -9.60 -6.94 5.71
N ILE A 97 -10.20 -6.37 4.66
CA ILE A 97 -10.73 -5.00 4.70
C ILE A 97 -12.21 -5.04 5.08
N THR A 98 -12.50 -4.77 6.35
CA THR A 98 -13.85 -4.90 6.94
C THR A 98 -14.31 -3.61 7.64
N GLY A 99 -13.42 -2.62 7.76
CA GLY A 99 -13.70 -1.35 8.40
C GLY A 99 -14.52 -0.39 7.55
N THR A 100 -14.66 0.85 8.02
CA THR A 100 -15.52 1.87 7.39
C THR A 100 -15.08 2.31 5.99
N LEU A 101 -13.82 2.07 5.60
CA LEU A 101 -13.30 2.42 4.27
C LEU A 101 -13.54 1.34 3.21
N LYS A 102 -14.14 0.19 3.55
CA LYS A 102 -14.30 -0.95 2.63
C LYS A 102 -14.94 -0.59 1.27
N ASP A 103 -15.82 0.41 1.24
CA ASP A 103 -16.54 0.86 0.05
C ASP A 103 -15.95 2.17 -0.54
N TYR A 104 -14.78 2.61 -0.07
CA TYR A 104 -14.16 3.85 -0.53
C TYR A 104 -13.61 3.70 -1.95
N ASN A 105 -14.06 4.60 -2.83
CA ASN A 105 -13.53 4.77 -4.17
C ASN A 105 -13.34 6.26 -4.48
N GLY A 106 -12.08 6.69 -4.56
CA GLY A 106 -11.65 8.05 -4.88
C GLY A 106 -11.13 8.22 -6.31
N THR A 107 -11.19 7.20 -7.16
CA THR A 107 -10.66 7.27 -8.54
C THR A 107 -11.30 8.39 -9.37
N GLY A 108 -12.58 8.68 -9.13
CA GLY A 108 -13.30 9.79 -9.77
C GLY A 108 -12.72 11.18 -9.49
N TYR A 109 -11.87 11.34 -8.47
CA TYR A 109 -11.18 12.59 -8.18
C TYR A 109 -9.86 12.75 -8.94
N LEU A 110 -9.27 11.67 -9.48
CA LEU A 110 -7.99 11.72 -10.20
C LEU A 110 -8.01 12.69 -11.39
N PRO A 111 -9.05 12.72 -12.26
CA PRO A 111 -9.11 13.68 -13.37
C PRO A 111 -9.26 15.15 -12.93
N LEU A 112 -9.63 15.38 -11.66
CA LEU A 112 -9.79 16.73 -11.10
C LEU A 112 -8.46 17.33 -10.63
N ILE A 113 -7.40 16.52 -10.50
CA ILE A 113 -6.07 17.01 -10.14
C ILE A 113 -5.52 17.85 -11.31
N LYS A 114 -5.17 19.11 -11.01
CA LYS A 114 -4.64 20.08 -12.00
C LYS A 114 -3.18 20.47 -11.79
N VAL A 115 -2.59 20.02 -10.70
CA VAL A 115 -1.17 20.22 -10.39
C VAL A 115 -0.38 18.99 -10.86
N PRO A 116 0.93 19.13 -11.16
CA PRO A 116 1.78 17.99 -11.42
C PRO A 116 1.65 16.92 -10.33
N ALA A 117 1.53 15.66 -10.74
CA ALA A 117 1.40 14.53 -9.82
C ALA A 117 2.41 13.43 -10.15
N LEU A 118 3.11 12.96 -9.13
CA LEU A 118 3.97 11.79 -9.17
C LEU A 118 3.32 10.65 -8.38
N PHE A 119 3.34 9.45 -8.94
CA PHE A 119 2.93 8.22 -8.29
C PHE A 119 4.15 7.30 -8.16
N THR A 120 4.57 6.97 -6.96
CA THR A 120 5.62 5.96 -6.74
C THR A 120 5.01 4.66 -6.24
N VAL A 121 5.55 3.52 -6.66
CA VAL A 121 5.08 2.21 -6.23
C VAL A 121 6.22 1.21 -6.22
N GLY A 122 6.28 0.31 -5.24
CA GLY A 122 7.25 -0.79 -5.26
C GLY A 122 6.86 -1.86 -6.27
N GLN A 123 7.81 -2.57 -6.87
CA GLN A 123 7.52 -3.73 -7.73
C GLN A 123 6.64 -4.81 -7.06
N PHE A 124 6.73 -4.96 -5.74
CA PHE A 124 6.00 -5.93 -4.94
C PHE A 124 4.97 -5.28 -4.01
N ASP A 125 4.41 -4.12 -4.38
CA ASP A 125 3.51 -3.35 -3.52
C ASP A 125 2.14 -4.01 -3.30
N THR A 126 1.61 -3.95 -2.08
CA THR A 126 0.25 -4.39 -1.74
C THR A 126 -0.83 -3.64 -2.52
N CYS A 127 -0.59 -2.37 -2.89
CA CYS A 127 -1.50 -1.57 -3.69
C CYS A 127 -1.55 -1.96 -5.16
N GLY A 128 -0.64 -2.83 -5.62
CA GLY A 128 -0.61 -3.31 -7.00
C GLY A 128 0.03 -2.29 -7.96
N PRO A 129 1.25 -2.55 -8.47
CA PRO A 129 1.92 -1.67 -9.43
C PRO A 129 1.06 -1.31 -10.64
N GLN A 130 0.33 -2.29 -11.16
CA GLN A 130 -0.58 -2.13 -12.28
C GLN A 130 -1.76 -1.18 -11.99
N LEU A 131 -2.21 -1.10 -10.73
CA LEU A 131 -3.28 -0.17 -10.34
C LEU A 131 -2.72 1.25 -10.23
N ILE A 132 -1.55 1.42 -9.61
CA ILE A 132 -0.90 2.72 -9.51
C ILE A 132 -0.59 3.34 -10.88
N VAL A 133 -0.10 2.55 -11.83
CA VAL A 133 0.11 3.00 -13.22
C VAL A 133 -1.20 3.51 -13.82
N LYS A 134 -2.29 2.75 -13.68
CA LYS A 134 -3.62 3.16 -14.16
C LYS A 134 -4.14 4.43 -13.48
N TYR A 135 -3.83 4.65 -12.20
CA TYR A 135 -4.23 5.87 -11.51
C TYR A 135 -3.43 7.08 -12.00
N ALA A 136 -2.13 6.92 -12.25
CA ALA A 136 -1.30 7.98 -12.83
C ALA A 136 -1.80 8.40 -14.21
N GLU A 137 -2.21 7.44 -15.05
CA GLU A 137 -2.77 7.70 -16.39
C GLU A 137 -4.10 8.48 -16.36
N GLN A 138 -4.86 8.41 -15.27
CA GLN A 138 -6.11 9.16 -15.09
C GLN A 138 -5.88 10.62 -14.66
N VAL A 139 -4.68 10.96 -14.21
CA VAL A 139 -4.32 12.34 -13.85
C VAL A 139 -3.74 13.05 -15.08
N PRO A 140 -4.25 14.24 -15.45
CA PRO A 140 -3.66 15.04 -16.52
C PRO A 140 -2.18 15.33 -16.25
N GLY A 141 -1.30 14.79 -17.10
CA GLY A 141 0.16 14.92 -16.93
C GLY A 141 0.72 14.13 -15.75
N GLY A 142 -0.01 13.14 -15.22
CA GLY A 142 0.44 12.25 -14.17
C GLY A 142 1.69 11.47 -14.59
N LYS A 143 2.67 11.42 -13.69
CA LYS A 143 3.90 10.62 -13.83
C LYS A 143 3.84 9.46 -12.86
N TYR A 144 4.44 8.34 -13.22
CA TYR A 144 4.66 7.24 -12.27
C TYR A 144 6.11 6.76 -12.32
N TYR A 145 6.54 6.17 -11.22
CA TYR A 145 7.81 5.46 -11.13
C TYR A 145 7.64 4.18 -10.31
N MET A 146 8.01 3.04 -10.89
CA MET A 146 8.02 1.76 -10.19
C MET A 146 9.42 1.50 -9.67
N ILE A 147 9.56 1.38 -8.35
CA ILE A 147 10.83 1.16 -7.66
C ILE A 147 11.15 -0.34 -7.67
N PRO A 148 12.24 -0.78 -8.33
CA PRO A 148 12.60 -2.19 -8.43
C PRO A 148 12.91 -2.81 -7.06
N ASP A 149 12.60 -4.10 -6.89
CA ASP A 149 12.88 -4.87 -5.65
C ASP A 149 12.34 -4.24 -4.34
N ALA A 150 11.40 -3.31 -4.44
CA ALA A 150 10.71 -2.69 -3.31
C ALA A 150 9.25 -3.13 -3.23
N ALA A 151 8.69 -3.11 -2.03
CA ALA A 151 7.30 -3.37 -1.74
C ALA A 151 6.58 -2.06 -1.34
N HIS A 152 5.60 -2.09 -0.42
CA HIS A 152 4.81 -0.91 -0.06
C HIS A 152 5.64 0.23 0.56
N ILE A 153 6.55 -0.08 1.49
CA ILE A 153 7.38 0.91 2.19
C ILE A 153 8.69 1.09 1.43
N THR A 154 8.59 1.70 0.26
CA THR A 154 9.72 1.95 -0.64
C THR A 154 10.84 2.80 -0.02
N MET A 155 10.51 3.64 0.97
CA MET A 155 11.48 4.43 1.74
C MET A 155 12.47 3.56 2.55
N TRP A 156 12.08 2.34 2.90
CA TRP A 156 12.93 1.36 3.56
C TRP A 156 13.62 0.48 2.53
N ASP A 157 12.84 -0.08 1.60
CA ASP A 157 13.34 -1.07 0.65
C ASP A 157 14.37 -0.54 -0.35
N ALA A 158 14.29 0.76 -0.68
CA ALA A 158 15.17 1.42 -1.65
C ALA A 158 15.26 2.94 -1.37
N LYS A 159 15.77 3.29 -0.18
CA LYS A 159 15.84 4.66 0.32
C LYS A 159 16.45 5.65 -0.67
N GLU A 160 17.65 5.35 -1.18
CA GLU A 160 18.39 6.24 -2.07
C GLU A 160 17.63 6.50 -3.37
N GLU A 161 17.08 5.45 -3.97
CA GLU A 161 16.31 5.55 -5.22
C GLU A 161 15.00 6.30 -5.00
N ASN A 162 14.27 6.01 -3.93
CA ASN A 162 13.05 6.73 -3.61
C ASN A 162 13.34 8.24 -3.45
N VAL A 163 14.33 8.59 -2.62
CA VAL A 163 14.73 9.98 -2.40
C VAL A 163 15.13 10.66 -3.71
N GLN A 164 15.85 9.96 -4.59
CA GLN A 164 16.25 10.49 -5.89
C GLN A 164 15.05 10.78 -6.78
N VAL A 165 14.12 9.83 -6.92
CA VAL A 165 12.91 9.96 -7.73
C VAL A 165 12.04 11.12 -7.26
N VAL A 166 11.82 11.23 -5.95
CA VAL A 166 11.02 12.32 -5.38
C VAL A 166 11.73 13.66 -5.57
N ARG A 167 13.05 13.73 -5.33
CA ARG A 167 13.83 14.95 -5.53
C ARG A 167 13.78 15.44 -6.97
N ASP A 168 14.01 14.56 -7.94
CA ASP A 168 14.01 14.91 -9.35
C ASP A 168 12.64 15.41 -9.82
N PHE A 169 11.57 14.83 -9.29
CA PHE A 169 10.22 15.33 -9.55
C PHE A 169 10.00 16.72 -8.97
N LEU A 170 10.37 16.96 -7.72
CA LEU A 170 10.24 18.27 -7.09
C LEU A 170 11.04 19.35 -7.83
N LEU A 171 12.28 19.06 -8.22
CA LEU A 171 13.09 19.99 -9.03
C LEU A 171 12.51 20.24 -10.43
N SER A 172 11.68 19.35 -10.95
CA SER A 172 11.03 19.50 -12.26
C SER A 172 9.75 20.35 -12.22
N VAL A 173 9.24 20.66 -11.03
CA VAL A 173 7.97 21.39 -10.83
C VAL A 173 8.11 22.65 -9.98
N ASP A 174 9.33 22.94 -9.51
CA ASP A 174 9.73 24.21 -8.88
C ASP A 174 9.81 25.36 -9.90
#